data_AF-A0A356E0U4-F1
#
_entry.id   AF-A0A356E0U4-F1
#
_cell.length_a   1.000
_cell.length_b   1.000
_cell.length_c   1.000
_cell.angle_alpha   90.00
_cell.angle_beta   90.00
_cell.angle_gamma   90.00
#
_symmetry.space_group_name_H-M   'P 1'
#
loop_
_entity.id
_entity.type
_entity.pdbx_description
1 polymer ?
#
loop_
_entity_poly.entity_id
_entity_poly.type
_entity_poly.pdbx_seq_one_letter_code
_entity_poly.pdbx_strand_id
1 'polypeptide(L)'
;MISFSRQNGKLSVFYNQLKILEHSESSPMIMLKHGKESVDMYRGNFFISDEIDETLPLVSYLLGESYSEGRGVSNLTFSAEGKTFSLELSERDGRLYLCFSPLPEPYNRLFIRLYADPLECVWGCGEQFSHFNLRGKNYPLWTQEQGVGRNKETEITQIADRLDRAGGDYHTTFYPQPTFVSSRRYFVHADTYGYADFDFSNPSYHELQFWDVPASIVLSGKPSLLEVVKDVSRFLGRQQTLPEWVYDGIILGMQGGTSTCLQKLERVQESGMKVAGLWIQDWEGEKYTSFGKRLRWNWQWDQNLYPGLDAEIVRLRQRGVRVLGYINPYVLVDHPLYEEAARLDLLGKRGDGSVYLVDFGEFDAAIVDFTKSEAVTWYKQVIKKELIDFGLSGWMADFGEYLPTDVVLAGGKPAMLEHNRWPGYWAEINK
;
A
#
# COMPACT_ATOMS: atom_id res chain seq x y z
N MET A 1 -5.66 2.08 30.26
CA MET A 1 -5.79 0.97 31.22
C MET A 1 -6.60 -0.17 30.61
N ILE A 2 -6.02 -1.37 30.63
CA ILE A 2 -6.61 -2.64 30.20
C ILE A 2 -7.42 -3.22 31.36
N SER A 3 -8.60 -3.77 31.10
CA SER A 3 -9.41 -4.46 32.11
C SER A 3 -10.23 -5.60 31.52
N PHE A 4 -10.54 -6.59 32.34
CA PHE A 4 -11.25 -7.81 31.95
C PHE A 4 -12.57 -7.97 32.70
N SER A 5 -13.58 -8.51 32.03
CA SER A 5 -14.82 -8.96 32.66
C SER A 5 -15.13 -10.39 32.23
N ARG A 6 -15.58 -11.22 33.18
CA ARG A 6 -16.03 -12.60 32.94
C ARG A 6 -17.46 -12.74 33.42
N GLN A 7 -18.39 -12.89 32.48
CA GLN A 7 -19.81 -13.05 32.78
C GLN A 7 -20.43 -14.07 31.82
N ASN A 8 -21.23 -15.00 32.34
CA ASN A 8 -21.96 -16.00 31.55
C ASN A 8 -21.09 -16.77 30.53
N GLY A 9 -19.89 -17.19 30.94
CA GLY A 9 -18.95 -17.91 30.06
C GLY A 9 -18.27 -17.04 28.99
N LYS A 10 -18.48 -15.72 29.01
CA LYS A 10 -17.84 -14.77 28.09
C LYS A 10 -16.72 -14.01 28.77
N LEU A 11 -15.57 -13.94 28.11
CA LEU A 11 -14.50 -12.99 28.41
C LEU A 11 -14.73 -11.72 27.59
N SER A 12 -14.67 -10.55 28.23
CA SER A 12 -14.65 -9.25 27.56
C SER A 12 -13.39 -8.49 27.95
N VAL A 13 -12.68 -7.96 26.95
CA VAL A 13 -11.48 -7.14 27.13
C VAL A 13 -11.81 -5.70 26.81
N PHE A 14 -11.44 -4.79 27.72
CA PHE A 14 -11.66 -3.36 27.59
C PHE A 14 -10.34 -2.59 27.62
N TYR A 15 -10.29 -1.50 26.87
CA TYR A 15 -9.21 -0.53 26.89
C TYR A 15 -9.79 0.87 27.06
N ASN A 16 -9.51 1.52 28.19
CA ASN A 16 -10.10 2.83 28.52
C ASN A 16 -11.64 2.81 28.41
N GLN A 17 -12.28 1.78 28.98
CA GLN A 17 -13.73 1.52 28.94
C GLN A 17 -14.30 1.11 27.57
N LEU A 18 -13.52 1.20 26.49
CA LEU A 18 -13.92 0.69 25.18
C LEU A 18 -13.81 -0.84 25.16
N LYS A 19 -14.91 -1.55 24.91
CA LYS A 19 -14.90 -3.00 24.67
C LYS A 19 -14.24 -3.30 23.32
N ILE A 20 -13.12 -4.02 23.30
CA ILE A 20 -12.39 -4.29 22.06
C ILE A 20 -12.42 -5.75 21.62
N LEU A 21 -12.45 -6.69 22.58
CA LEU A 21 -12.47 -8.12 22.30
C LEU A 21 -13.58 -8.76 23.14
N GLU A 22 -14.23 -9.75 22.56
CA GLU A 22 -15.14 -10.66 23.25
C GLU A 22 -14.82 -12.08 22.80
N HIS A 23 -14.72 -13.00 23.77
CA HIS A 23 -14.41 -14.40 23.53
C HIS A 23 -15.35 -15.29 24.34
N SER A 24 -15.89 -16.33 23.70
CA SER A 24 -16.59 -17.44 24.36
C SER A 24 -16.42 -18.73 23.55
N GLU A 25 -16.75 -19.87 24.15
CA GLU A 25 -16.71 -21.16 23.44
C GLU A 25 -17.56 -21.16 22.16
N SER A 26 -18.74 -20.52 22.20
CA SER A 26 -19.64 -20.39 21.05
C SER A 26 -19.29 -19.24 20.08
N SER A 27 -18.41 -18.33 20.48
CA SER A 27 -17.94 -17.23 19.64
C SER A 27 -16.45 -16.97 19.90
N PRO A 28 -15.58 -17.86 19.39
CA PRO A 28 -14.14 -17.74 19.60
C PRO A 28 -13.61 -16.50 18.90
N MET A 29 -12.79 -15.73 19.62
CA MET A 29 -12.17 -14.52 19.07
C MET A 29 -10.98 -14.81 18.15
N ILE A 30 -10.30 -15.96 18.32
CA ILE A 30 -9.18 -16.40 17.49
C ILE A 30 -9.57 -17.68 16.77
N MET A 31 -9.35 -17.71 15.46
CA MET A 31 -9.40 -18.93 14.67
C MET A 31 -8.09 -19.04 13.89
N LEU A 32 -7.52 -20.24 13.88
CA LEU A 32 -6.37 -20.57 13.06
C LEU A 32 -6.86 -21.36 11.85
N LYS A 33 -6.32 -21.08 10.67
CA LYS A 33 -6.61 -21.89 9.49
C LYS A 33 -5.32 -22.30 8.78
N HIS A 34 -5.37 -23.43 8.11
CA HIS A 34 -4.37 -23.80 7.12
C HIS A 34 -5.03 -23.58 5.76
N GLY A 35 -4.29 -22.93 4.87
CA GLY A 35 -4.76 -22.56 3.56
C GLY A 35 -3.65 -22.61 2.54
N LYS A 36 -4.04 -22.84 1.29
CA LYS A 36 -3.14 -22.78 0.13
C LYS A 36 -3.65 -21.72 -0.83
N GLU A 37 -2.87 -20.65 -0.96
CA GLU A 37 -3.20 -19.57 -1.87
C GLU A 37 -2.89 -19.90 -3.33
N SER A 38 -3.66 -19.30 -4.23
CA SER A 38 -3.32 -19.14 -5.63
C SER A 38 -3.31 -17.65 -5.95
N VAL A 39 -2.20 -17.17 -6.52
CA VAL A 39 -2.05 -15.79 -6.96
C VAL A 39 -1.66 -15.80 -8.43
N ASP A 40 -2.57 -15.32 -9.28
CA ASP A 40 -2.31 -15.08 -10.69
C ASP A 40 -2.26 -13.57 -10.96
N MET A 41 -1.18 -13.11 -11.57
CA MET A 41 -0.98 -11.70 -11.91
C MET A 41 -1.03 -11.53 -13.42
N TYR A 42 -1.88 -10.61 -13.89
CA TYR A 42 -1.89 -10.17 -15.28
C TYR A 42 -1.74 -8.65 -15.34
N ARG A 43 -0.52 -8.19 -15.67
CA ARG A 43 -0.19 -6.76 -15.81
C ARG A 43 -0.72 -5.93 -14.63
N GLY A 44 -0.37 -6.34 -13.42
CA GLY A 44 -0.77 -5.66 -12.16
C GLY A 44 -2.20 -5.87 -11.69
N ASN A 45 -3.03 -6.59 -12.44
CA ASN A 45 -4.33 -7.08 -11.96
C ASN A 45 -4.12 -8.45 -11.30
N PHE A 46 -4.56 -8.60 -10.05
CA PHE A 46 -4.33 -9.81 -9.26
C PHE A 46 -5.62 -10.61 -9.06
N PHE A 47 -5.50 -11.92 -9.26
CA PHE A 47 -6.57 -12.89 -9.07
C PHE A 47 -6.14 -13.83 -7.96
N ILE A 48 -6.67 -13.56 -6.77
CA ILE A 48 -6.23 -14.20 -5.53
C ILE A 48 -7.36 -15.09 -5.02
N SER A 49 -7.04 -16.34 -4.71
CA SER A 49 -7.94 -17.28 -4.05
C SER A 49 -7.20 -18.04 -2.94
N ASP A 50 -7.95 -18.55 -1.97
CA ASP A 50 -7.44 -19.30 -0.82
C ASP A 50 -8.26 -20.58 -0.66
N GLU A 51 -7.61 -21.74 -0.81
CA GLU A 51 -8.22 -23.03 -0.51
C GLU A 51 -7.93 -23.38 0.95
N ILE A 52 -8.95 -23.29 1.81
CA ILE A 52 -8.86 -23.64 3.22
C ILE A 52 -9.17 -25.12 3.41
N ASP A 53 -8.25 -25.88 3.99
CA ASP A 53 -8.40 -27.31 4.28
C ASP A 53 -8.60 -27.61 5.78
N GLU A 54 -8.03 -26.79 6.68
CA GLU A 54 -8.22 -26.91 8.13
C GLU A 54 -8.65 -25.60 8.78
N THR A 55 -9.52 -25.70 9.79
CA THR A 55 -9.94 -24.58 10.64
C THR A 55 -10.00 -25.02 12.10
N LEU A 56 -9.28 -24.31 12.96
CA LEU A 56 -9.22 -24.55 14.39
C LEU A 56 -9.69 -23.32 15.17
N PRO A 57 -10.95 -23.28 15.64
CA PRO A 57 -11.40 -22.27 16.58
C PRO A 57 -10.77 -22.51 17.96
N LEU A 58 -10.07 -21.52 18.52
CA LEU A 58 -9.46 -21.66 19.84
C LEU A 58 -10.47 -21.29 20.92
N VAL A 59 -11.15 -22.29 21.49
CA VAL A 59 -12.31 -22.12 22.38
C VAL A 59 -11.97 -21.95 23.86
N SER A 60 -10.80 -22.44 24.30
CA SER A 60 -10.34 -22.31 25.69
C SER A 60 -9.35 -21.17 25.82
N TYR A 61 -9.28 -20.54 27.00
CA TYR A 61 -8.29 -19.51 27.27
C TYR A 61 -7.77 -19.55 28.72
N LEU A 62 -6.54 -19.08 28.90
CA LEU A 62 -5.95 -18.74 30.18
C LEU A 62 -5.53 -17.28 30.15
N LEU A 63 -5.87 -16.52 31.20
CA LEU A 63 -5.42 -15.14 31.40
C LEU A 63 -4.36 -15.14 32.49
N GLY A 64 -3.17 -14.68 32.15
CA GLY A 64 -2.12 -14.31 33.10
C GLY A 64 -1.89 -12.81 33.07
N GLU A 65 -1.66 -12.20 34.23
CA GLU A 65 -1.26 -10.80 34.34
C GLU A 65 0.12 -10.76 35.00
N SER A 66 1.02 -9.99 34.42
CA SER A 66 2.39 -9.82 34.90
C SER A 66 2.83 -8.37 34.79
N TYR A 67 3.98 -8.07 35.38
CA TYR A 67 4.62 -6.78 35.25
C TYR A 67 5.99 -7.00 34.61
N SER A 68 6.22 -6.39 33.44
CA SER A 68 7.45 -6.53 32.67
C SER A 68 7.89 -5.17 32.17
N GLU A 69 9.19 -4.86 32.25
CA GLU A 69 9.77 -3.61 31.72
C GLU A 69 9.06 -2.32 32.21
N GLY A 70 8.58 -2.31 33.46
CA GLY A 70 7.93 -1.12 34.02
C GLY A 70 6.47 -0.92 33.57
N ARG A 71 5.84 -1.92 32.93
CA ARG A 71 4.45 -1.88 32.47
C ARG A 71 3.68 -3.13 32.86
N GLY A 72 2.37 -2.98 33.04
CA GLY A 72 1.45 -4.11 33.17
C GLY A 72 1.27 -4.81 31.82
N VAL A 73 1.37 -6.13 31.84
CA VAL A 73 1.23 -6.99 30.67
C VAL A 73 0.17 -8.04 30.98
N SER A 74 -0.78 -8.24 30.07
CA SER A 74 -1.79 -9.29 30.19
C SER A 74 -1.63 -10.28 29.04
N ASN A 75 -1.41 -11.55 29.36
CA ASN A 75 -1.25 -12.63 28.39
C ASN A 75 -2.51 -13.48 28.36
N LEU A 76 -3.13 -13.57 27.18
CA LEU A 76 -4.22 -14.49 26.87
C LEU A 76 -3.68 -15.64 26.04
N THR A 77 -3.57 -16.82 26.63
CA THR A 77 -3.19 -18.04 25.91
C THR A 77 -4.44 -18.83 25.56
N PHE A 78 -4.74 -18.91 24.27
CA PHE A 78 -5.85 -19.66 23.72
C PHE A 78 -5.42 -21.08 23.38
N SER A 79 -6.34 -22.04 23.49
CA SER A 79 -6.04 -23.43 23.15
C SER A 79 -7.25 -24.20 22.62
N ALA A 80 -6.99 -25.13 21.72
CA ALA A 80 -7.90 -26.19 21.27
C ALA A 80 -7.05 -27.35 20.72
N GLU A 81 -7.52 -28.59 20.89
CA GLU A 81 -6.89 -29.78 20.28
C GLU A 81 -5.38 -29.91 20.53
N GLY A 82 -4.92 -29.52 21.72
CA GLY A 82 -3.50 -29.56 22.10
C GLY A 82 -2.61 -28.48 21.46
N LYS A 83 -3.19 -27.59 20.64
CA LYS A 83 -2.51 -26.41 20.07
C LYS A 83 -2.74 -25.20 20.96
N THR A 84 -1.77 -24.29 20.98
CA THR A 84 -1.84 -23.04 21.74
C THR A 84 -1.44 -21.86 20.89
N PHE A 85 -2.03 -20.70 21.15
CA PHE A 85 -1.68 -19.43 20.53
C PHE A 85 -1.86 -18.33 21.57
N SER A 86 -0.87 -17.47 21.73
CA SER A 86 -0.87 -16.44 22.77
C SER A 86 -1.01 -15.04 22.19
N LEU A 87 -1.78 -14.22 22.89
CA LEU A 87 -1.97 -12.80 22.66
C LEU A 87 -1.50 -12.04 23.90
N GLU A 88 -0.42 -11.28 23.76
CA GLU A 88 0.03 -10.31 24.75
C GLU A 88 -0.67 -8.97 24.53
N LEU A 89 -1.21 -8.41 25.61
CA LEU A 89 -1.81 -7.08 25.65
C LEU A 89 -0.95 -6.18 26.52
N SER A 90 -0.50 -5.05 25.97
CA SER A 90 0.25 -4.04 26.72
C SER A 90 -0.07 -2.62 26.25
N GLU A 91 0.01 -1.66 27.15
CA GLU A 91 -0.12 -0.23 26.82
C GLU A 91 1.28 0.35 26.57
N ARG A 92 1.45 1.04 25.43
CA ARG A 92 2.69 1.73 25.05
C ARG A 92 2.33 3.07 24.42
N ASP A 93 2.92 4.16 24.91
CA ASP A 93 2.68 5.54 24.42
C ASP A 93 1.19 5.92 24.30
N GLY A 94 0.36 5.45 25.24
CA GLY A 94 -1.08 5.71 25.26
C GLY A 94 -1.88 4.98 24.16
N ARG A 95 -1.35 3.86 23.65
CA ARG A 95 -2.02 2.94 22.72
C ARG A 95 -1.95 1.51 23.23
N LEU A 96 -2.95 0.71 22.91
CA LEU A 96 -2.98 -0.72 23.17
C LEU A 96 -2.24 -1.46 22.06
N TYR A 97 -1.31 -2.33 22.43
CA TYR A 97 -0.61 -3.25 21.54
C TYR A 97 -1.08 -4.67 21.82
N LEU A 98 -1.44 -5.36 20.74
CA LEU A 98 -1.69 -6.80 20.68
C LEU A 98 -0.49 -7.43 19.99
N CYS A 99 0.30 -8.23 20.71
CA CYS A 99 1.42 -8.98 20.15
C CYS A 99 1.11 -10.48 20.20
N PHE A 100 1.54 -11.22 19.18
CA PHE A 100 1.12 -12.59 18.97
C PHE A 100 2.29 -13.56 19.10
N SER A 101 2.04 -14.77 19.57
CA SER A 101 2.96 -15.88 19.36
C SER A 101 2.98 -16.29 17.88
N PRO A 102 4.02 -17.01 17.41
CA PRO A 102 3.96 -17.68 16.12
C PRO A 102 2.73 -18.60 16.00
N LEU A 103 2.27 -18.82 14.76
CA LEU A 103 1.23 -19.82 14.52
C LEU A 103 1.79 -21.22 14.81
N PRO A 104 1.06 -22.08 15.53
CA PRO A 104 1.44 -23.47 15.65
C PRO A 104 1.25 -24.20 14.31
N GLU A 105 2.19 -25.06 13.93
CA GLU A 105 2.06 -25.93 12.76
C GLU A 105 0.75 -26.75 12.82
N PRO A 106 0.05 -26.97 11.69
CA PRO A 106 0.38 -26.53 10.32
C PRO A 106 -0.20 -25.15 9.96
N TYR A 107 -0.80 -24.41 10.89
CA TYR A 107 -1.61 -23.24 10.54
C TYR A 107 -0.78 -22.08 9.99
N ASN A 108 -1.29 -21.46 8.93
CA ASN A 108 -0.66 -20.33 8.22
C ASN A 108 -1.62 -19.16 7.97
N ARG A 109 -2.80 -19.16 8.61
CA ARG A 109 -3.76 -18.06 8.61
C ARG A 109 -4.17 -17.71 10.04
N LEU A 110 -4.17 -16.42 10.35
CA LEU A 110 -4.70 -15.88 11.58
C LEU A 110 -6.01 -15.14 11.30
N PHE A 111 -7.07 -15.50 12.02
CA PHE A 111 -8.31 -14.75 12.07
C PHE A 111 -8.52 -14.24 13.49
N ILE A 112 -8.71 -12.93 13.65
CA ILE A 112 -9.02 -12.29 14.93
C ILE A 112 -10.31 -11.48 14.81
N ARG A 113 -11.20 -11.63 15.79
CA ARG A 113 -12.45 -10.87 15.88
C ARG A 113 -12.33 -9.74 16.89
N LEU A 114 -12.61 -8.54 16.43
CA LEU A 114 -12.78 -7.35 17.27
C LEU A 114 -14.27 -7.13 17.54
N TYR A 115 -14.63 -6.80 18.77
CA TYR A 115 -16.03 -6.52 19.11
C TYR A 115 -16.56 -5.30 18.33
N ALA A 116 -17.75 -5.44 17.73
CA ALA A 116 -18.42 -4.37 17.00
C ALA A 116 -19.82 -4.10 17.53
N ASP A 117 -20.25 -2.84 17.45
CA ASP A 117 -21.66 -2.46 17.64
C ASP A 117 -22.41 -2.56 16.29
N PRO A 118 -23.68 -3.01 16.24
CA PRO A 118 -24.41 -3.10 14.98
C PRO A 118 -24.58 -1.77 14.22
N LEU A 119 -24.54 -0.64 14.92
CA LEU A 119 -24.67 0.71 14.34
C LEU A 119 -23.31 1.38 14.06
N GLU A 120 -22.20 0.68 14.33
CA GLU A 120 -20.85 1.22 14.13
C GLU A 120 -20.51 1.34 12.64
N CYS A 121 -20.19 2.56 12.22
CA CYS A 121 -19.53 2.83 10.93
C CYS A 121 -18.01 2.64 11.04
N VAL A 122 -17.38 2.24 9.94
CA VAL A 122 -15.94 2.00 9.82
C VAL A 122 -15.41 2.69 8.55
N TRP A 123 -14.25 3.34 8.61
CA TRP A 123 -13.62 4.03 7.48
C TRP A 123 -12.13 3.70 7.40
N GLY A 124 -11.48 3.95 6.27
CA GLY A 124 -10.05 3.75 6.08
C GLY A 124 -9.77 2.60 5.13
N CYS A 125 -9.00 1.62 5.59
CA CYS A 125 -8.42 0.55 4.77
C CYS A 125 -7.57 1.07 3.60
N GLY A 126 -6.90 2.21 3.81
CA GLY A 126 -6.16 2.93 2.76
C GLY A 126 -7.06 3.86 1.94
N GLU A 127 -6.80 3.93 0.63
CA GLU A 127 -7.62 4.69 -0.32
C GLU A 127 -8.69 3.78 -0.94
N GLN A 128 -9.95 4.04 -0.59
CA GLN A 128 -11.11 3.26 -1.02
C GLN A 128 -12.03 4.10 -1.90
N PHE A 129 -12.36 3.58 -3.09
CA PHE A 129 -12.99 4.36 -4.16
C PHE A 129 -14.49 4.13 -4.32
N SER A 130 -15.00 2.97 -3.89
CA SER A 130 -16.43 2.64 -4.04
C SER A 130 -17.23 2.89 -2.77
N HIS A 131 -16.61 2.77 -1.59
CA HIS A 131 -17.26 2.90 -0.30
C HIS A 131 -16.37 3.67 0.66
N PHE A 132 -16.93 4.73 1.26
CA PHE A 132 -16.26 5.41 2.36
C PHE A 132 -16.55 4.74 3.70
N ASN A 133 -17.83 4.50 4.01
CA ASN A 133 -18.20 3.63 5.13
C ASN A 133 -18.08 2.16 4.68
N LEU A 134 -17.16 1.44 5.29
CA LEU A 134 -16.79 0.08 4.94
C LEU A 134 -17.72 -0.98 5.56
N ARG A 135 -18.60 -0.58 6.48
CA ARG A 135 -19.49 -1.53 7.17
C ARG A 135 -20.38 -2.29 6.18
N GLY A 136 -20.54 -3.60 6.40
CA GLY A 136 -21.39 -4.47 5.59
C GLY A 136 -20.65 -5.25 4.50
N LYS A 137 -19.34 -5.06 4.32
CA LYS A 137 -18.51 -5.73 3.31
C LYS A 137 -17.15 -6.12 3.87
N ASN A 138 -16.46 -7.01 3.16
CA ASN A 138 -15.05 -7.30 3.36
C ASN A 138 -14.16 -6.50 2.39
N TYR A 139 -12.89 -6.34 2.73
CA TYR A 139 -11.92 -5.57 1.95
C TYR A 139 -10.58 -6.30 1.98
N PRO A 140 -10.27 -7.06 0.91
CA PRO A 140 -8.93 -7.53 0.63
C PRO A 140 -7.94 -6.36 0.57
N LEU A 141 -6.85 -6.49 1.31
CA LEU A 141 -5.78 -5.50 1.42
C LEU A 141 -4.56 -6.02 0.68
N TRP A 142 -4.61 -5.85 -0.64
CA TRP A 142 -3.57 -6.24 -1.57
C TRP A 142 -3.44 -5.15 -2.63
N THR A 143 -2.26 -4.52 -2.70
CA THR A 143 -2.04 -3.42 -3.64
C THR A 143 -2.11 -3.96 -5.06
N GLN A 144 -2.78 -3.25 -5.97
CA GLN A 144 -2.94 -3.71 -7.34
C GLN A 144 -3.43 -2.57 -8.22
N GLU A 145 -3.53 -2.84 -9.51
CA GLU A 145 -4.31 -1.99 -10.40
C GLU A 145 -5.68 -1.68 -9.82
N GLN A 146 -6.05 -0.40 -9.89
CA GLN A 146 -7.30 0.07 -9.31
C GLN A 146 -8.51 -0.54 -10.03
N GLY A 147 -8.36 -0.82 -11.33
CA GLY A 147 -9.38 -1.35 -12.22
C GLY A 147 -10.10 -0.28 -13.05
N VAL A 148 -10.52 -0.67 -14.25
CA VAL A 148 -11.22 0.17 -15.23
C VAL A 148 -12.73 -0.08 -15.14
N GLY A 149 -13.46 0.89 -14.61
CA GLY A 149 -14.91 0.84 -14.39
C GLY A 149 -15.31 0.34 -13.00
N ARG A 150 -14.68 -0.73 -12.50
CA ARG A 150 -14.78 -1.21 -11.10
C ARG A 150 -16.18 -1.57 -10.61
N ASN A 151 -17.11 -1.81 -11.52
CA ASN A 151 -18.45 -2.29 -11.22
C ASN A 151 -18.88 -3.30 -12.28
N LYS A 152 -18.99 -4.57 -11.88
CA LYS A 152 -19.28 -5.71 -12.76
C LYS A 152 -20.59 -5.59 -13.54
N GLU A 153 -21.50 -4.70 -13.13
CA GLU A 153 -22.76 -4.42 -13.81
C GLU A 153 -22.61 -3.43 -14.98
N THR A 154 -21.46 -2.75 -15.10
CA THR A 154 -21.22 -1.73 -16.13
C THR A 154 -20.53 -2.31 -17.37
N GLU A 155 -20.93 -1.84 -18.54
CA GLU A 155 -20.37 -2.30 -19.83
C GLU A 155 -18.86 -2.06 -19.93
N ILE A 156 -18.36 -0.92 -19.45
CA ILE A 156 -16.92 -0.60 -19.45
C ILE A 156 -16.13 -1.64 -18.66
N THR A 157 -16.61 -2.04 -17.48
CA THR A 157 -15.94 -3.06 -16.65
C THR A 157 -15.93 -4.42 -17.35
N GLN A 158 -17.05 -4.81 -17.97
CA GLN A 158 -17.16 -6.07 -18.70
C GLN A 158 -16.27 -6.12 -19.95
N ILE A 159 -16.06 -4.98 -20.63
CA ILE A 159 -15.11 -4.87 -21.74
C ILE A 159 -13.68 -5.00 -21.21
N ALA A 160 -13.32 -4.27 -20.16
CA ALA A 160 -11.97 -4.31 -19.57
C ALA A 160 -11.61 -5.70 -19.02
N ASP A 161 -12.55 -6.38 -18.34
CA ASP A 161 -12.37 -7.76 -17.88
C ASP A 161 -12.12 -8.74 -19.04
N ARG A 162 -12.84 -8.58 -20.15
CA ARG A 162 -12.74 -9.47 -21.32
C ARG A 162 -11.46 -9.27 -22.12
N LEU A 163 -11.05 -8.03 -22.32
CA LEU A 163 -9.94 -7.70 -23.20
C LEU A 163 -8.58 -7.76 -22.48
N ASP A 164 -8.53 -7.31 -21.22
CA ASP A 164 -7.26 -7.13 -20.50
C ASP A 164 -7.34 -7.58 -19.03
N ARG A 165 -8.40 -8.29 -18.61
CA ARG A 165 -8.60 -8.74 -17.23
C ARG A 165 -8.50 -7.58 -16.21
N ALA A 166 -8.91 -6.38 -16.62
CA ALA A 166 -8.57 -5.13 -15.95
C ALA A 166 -9.78 -4.39 -15.34
N GLY A 167 -10.95 -5.03 -15.24
CA GLY A 167 -12.15 -4.33 -14.76
C GLY A 167 -12.11 -3.96 -13.28
N GLY A 168 -11.36 -4.70 -12.46
CA GLY A 168 -11.31 -4.55 -11.01
C GLY A 168 -12.66 -4.75 -10.33
N ASP A 169 -12.78 -4.36 -9.06
CA ASP A 169 -14.01 -4.48 -8.29
C ASP A 169 -14.07 -3.38 -7.21
N TYR A 170 -15.08 -3.40 -6.34
CA TYR A 170 -15.32 -2.35 -5.36
C TYR A 170 -14.13 -2.11 -4.41
N HIS A 171 -13.34 -3.14 -4.12
CA HIS A 171 -12.23 -3.13 -3.16
C HIS A 171 -10.86 -2.88 -3.79
N THR A 172 -10.71 -2.99 -5.13
CA THR A 172 -9.40 -2.91 -5.78
C THR A 172 -8.84 -1.49 -5.69
N THR A 173 -7.58 -1.37 -5.27
CA THR A 173 -6.89 -0.10 -5.03
C THR A 173 -5.38 -0.30 -5.07
N PHE A 174 -4.66 0.72 -5.53
CA PHE A 174 -3.19 0.79 -5.49
C PHE A 174 -2.66 1.26 -4.12
N TYR A 175 -3.54 1.60 -3.18
CA TYR A 175 -3.13 1.96 -1.83
C TYR A 175 -4.07 1.38 -0.77
N PRO A 176 -4.12 0.05 -0.60
CA PRO A 176 -4.74 -0.54 0.57
C PRO A 176 -3.82 -0.35 1.78
N GLN A 177 -4.41 -0.27 2.96
CA GLN A 177 -3.65 -0.20 4.19
C GLN A 177 -4.38 -0.96 5.30
N PRO A 178 -3.71 -1.79 6.12
CA PRO A 178 -4.32 -2.51 7.24
C PRO A 178 -4.60 -1.58 8.42
N THR A 179 -5.40 -0.54 8.18
CA THR A 179 -5.72 0.51 9.16
C THR A 179 -7.16 0.97 8.97
N PHE A 180 -7.96 0.96 10.02
CA PHE A 180 -9.32 1.51 9.96
C PHE A 180 -9.62 2.38 11.17
N VAL A 181 -10.61 3.26 11.02
CA VAL A 181 -11.17 4.14 12.04
C VAL A 181 -12.62 3.78 12.26
N SER A 182 -13.03 3.69 13.52
CA SER A 182 -14.40 3.38 13.92
C SER A 182 -15.14 4.62 14.43
N SER A 183 -16.44 4.68 14.16
CA SER A 183 -17.38 5.66 14.75
C SER A 183 -17.43 5.64 16.29
N ARG A 184 -16.98 4.54 16.92
CA ARG A 184 -16.75 4.43 18.37
C ARG A 184 -15.45 5.11 18.83
N ARG A 185 -14.84 5.91 17.96
CA ARG A 185 -13.72 6.82 18.22
C ARG A 185 -12.42 6.11 18.59
N TYR A 186 -12.09 5.06 17.85
CA TYR A 186 -10.78 4.42 17.90
C TYR A 186 -10.26 4.17 16.48
N PHE A 187 -8.94 4.01 16.36
CA PHE A 187 -8.34 3.40 15.16
C PHE A 187 -7.70 2.07 15.51
N VAL A 188 -7.56 1.23 14.50
CA VAL A 188 -6.77 0.00 14.51
C VAL A 188 -5.75 0.06 13.39
N HIS A 189 -4.53 -0.39 13.65
CA HIS A 189 -3.49 -0.61 12.64
C HIS A 189 -2.85 -1.98 12.88
N ALA A 190 -2.81 -2.85 11.87
CA ALA A 190 -2.03 -4.08 11.94
C ALA A 190 -0.69 -3.88 11.24
N ASP A 191 0.40 -4.14 11.95
CA ASP A 191 1.77 -4.05 11.44
C ASP A 191 2.11 -5.34 10.68
N THR A 192 1.72 -5.36 9.41
CA THR A 192 1.98 -6.44 8.46
C THR A 192 2.01 -5.89 7.04
N TYR A 193 2.76 -6.57 6.17
CA TYR A 193 2.73 -6.40 4.72
C TYR A 193 2.24 -7.67 4.01
N GLY A 194 1.87 -8.72 4.75
CA GLY A 194 1.19 -9.87 4.17
C GLY A 194 -0.18 -9.52 3.63
N TYR A 195 -0.77 -10.45 2.88
CA TYR A 195 -2.17 -10.35 2.50
C TYR A 195 -3.04 -10.30 3.77
N ALA A 196 -3.98 -9.37 3.79
CA ALA A 196 -5.01 -9.28 4.82
C ALA A 196 -6.39 -9.10 4.17
N ASP A 197 -7.44 -9.50 4.88
CA ASP A 197 -8.82 -9.18 4.52
C ASP A 197 -9.56 -8.72 5.77
N PHE A 198 -10.09 -7.49 5.72
CA PHE A 198 -10.84 -6.90 6.82
C PHE A 198 -12.33 -6.99 6.52
N ASP A 199 -13.01 -7.91 7.20
CA ASP A 199 -14.43 -8.14 7.07
C ASP A 199 -15.24 -7.38 8.13
N PHE A 200 -16.03 -6.42 7.65
CA PHE A 200 -16.94 -5.59 8.46
C PHE A 200 -18.42 -5.94 8.23
N SER A 201 -18.72 -7.11 7.64
CA SER A 201 -20.07 -7.55 7.31
C SER A 201 -20.88 -8.00 8.52
N ASN A 202 -20.23 -8.57 9.54
CA ASN A 202 -20.93 -9.08 10.72
C ASN A 202 -21.39 -7.92 11.63
N PRO A 203 -22.63 -7.96 12.16
CA PRO A 203 -23.13 -6.90 13.04
C PRO A 203 -22.45 -6.85 14.42
N SER A 204 -21.89 -7.96 14.90
CA SER A 204 -21.37 -8.08 16.28
C SER A 204 -19.84 -8.09 16.39
N TYR A 205 -19.13 -8.24 15.28
CA TYR A 205 -17.67 -8.18 15.25
C TYR A 205 -17.14 -7.73 13.89
N HIS A 206 -15.90 -7.25 13.90
CA HIS A 206 -15.07 -7.10 12.71
C HIS A 206 -14.08 -8.27 12.70
N GLU A 207 -13.99 -9.01 11.60
CA GLU A 207 -13.06 -10.15 11.47
C GLU A 207 -11.87 -9.72 10.62
N LEU A 208 -10.67 -9.79 11.20
CA LEU A 208 -9.42 -9.45 10.51
C LEU A 208 -8.69 -10.75 10.18
N GLN A 209 -8.53 -11.03 8.89
CA GLN A 209 -7.76 -12.15 8.37
C GLN A 209 -6.36 -11.69 8.00
N PHE A 210 -5.36 -12.54 8.29
CA PHE A 210 -3.97 -12.38 7.88
C PHE A 210 -3.44 -13.70 7.35
N TRP A 211 -2.66 -13.64 6.26
CA TRP A 211 -1.91 -14.80 5.73
C TRP A 211 -0.52 -14.94 6.35
N ASP A 212 -0.18 -14.03 7.26
CA ASP A 212 0.96 -14.08 8.15
C ASP A 212 0.53 -13.76 9.59
N VAL A 213 1.50 -13.63 10.49
CA VAL A 213 1.26 -13.12 11.84
C VAL A 213 1.74 -11.68 11.90
N PRO A 214 0.85 -10.68 12.05
CA PRO A 214 1.27 -9.29 12.21
C PRO A 214 2.23 -9.14 13.39
N ALA A 215 3.24 -8.27 13.25
CA ALA A 215 4.16 -7.98 14.34
C ALA A 215 3.42 -7.39 15.55
N SER A 216 2.38 -6.59 15.30
CA SER A 216 1.39 -6.20 16.29
C SER A 216 0.09 -5.73 15.65
N ILE A 217 -0.99 -5.69 16.45
CA ILE A 217 -2.16 -4.85 16.17
C ILE A 217 -2.20 -3.73 17.21
N VAL A 218 -2.20 -2.49 16.74
CA VAL A 218 -2.23 -1.27 17.56
C VAL A 218 -3.65 -0.70 17.56
N LEU A 219 -4.18 -0.41 18.74
CA LEU A 219 -5.48 0.22 18.92
C LEU A 219 -5.38 1.46 19.82
N SER A 220 -6.06 2.54 19.44
CA SER A 220 -6.08 3.77 20.24
C SER A 220 -7.46 4.44 20.19
N GLY A 221 -8.10 4.56 21.35
CA GLY A 221 -9.36 5.29 21.54
C GLY A 221 -9.13 6.74 21.95
N LYS A 222 -9.92 7.70 21.42
CA LYS A 222 -9.81 9.14 21.70
C LYS A 222 -11.19 9.78 21.98
N PRO A 223 -11.23 10.98 22.61
CA PRO A 223 -12.49 11.65 22.91
C PRO A 223 -13.31 12.09 21.68
N SER A 224 -12.68 12.28 20.50
CA SER A 224 -13.33 12.71 19.26
C SER A 224 -12.65 12.09 18.02
N LEU A 225 -13.37 12.01 16.90
CA LEU A 225 -12.81 11.52 15.63
C LEU A 225 -11.63 12.37 15.14
N LEU A 226 -11.65 13.69 15.37
CA LEU A 226 -10.52 14.57 15.05
C LEU A 226 -9.25 14.15 15.82
N GLU A 227 -9.38 13.83 17.10
CA GLU A 227 -8.23 13.35 17.89
C GLU A 227 -7.78 11.95 17.47
N VAL A 228 -8.68 11.10 16.98
CA VAL A 228 -8.32 9.81 16.36
C VAL A 228 -7.45 10.05 15.11
N VAL A 229 -7.90 10.89 14.18
CA VAL A 229 -7.15 11.20 12.95
C VAL A 229 -5.79 11.85 13.26
N LYS A 230 -5.74 12.75 14.24
CA LYS A 230 -4.46 13.30 14.72
C LYS A 230 -3.55 12.20 15.26
N ASP A 231 -4.09 11.22 15.99
CA ASP A 231 -3.28 10.13 16.54
C ASP A 231 -2.79 9.16 15.47
N VAL A 232 -3.62 8.84 14.46
CA VAL A 232 -3.20 8.08 13.27
C VAL A 232 -2.02 8.78 12.61
N SER A 233 -2.10 10.09 12.35
CA SER A 233 -0.98 10.84 11.73
C SER A 233 0.27 10.91 12.61
N ARG A 234 0.14 10.92 13.94
CA ARG A 234 1.30 10.87 14.85
C ARG A 234 1.95 9.50 14.84
N PHE A 235 1.16 8.45 14.65
CA PHE A 235 1.63 7.07 14.63
C PHE A 235 2.29 6.72 13.29
N LEU A 236 1.65 7.05 12.16
CA LEU A 236 2.12 6.69 10.81
C LEU A 236 3.04 7.73 10.17
N GLY A 237 3.09 8.95 10.72
CA GLY A 237 3.86 10.06 10.17
C GLY A 237 2.99 11.11 9.48
N ARG A 238 3.56 12.31 9.35
CA ARG A 238 2.91 13.47 8.73
C ARG A 238 3.68 13.90 7.49
N GLN A 239 2.92 14.35 6.50
CA GLN A 239 3.47 14.99 5.31
C GLN A 239 4.06 16.35 5.68
N GLN A 240 5.03 16.81 4.89
CA GLN A 240 5.50 18.19 4.96
C GLN A 240 4.44 19.14 4.38
N THR A 241 4.56 20.42 4.70
CA THR A 241 3.75 21.45 4.02
C THR A 241 4.08 21.48 2.53
N LEU A 242 3.07 21.69 1.70
CA LEU A 242 3.28 21.85 0.26
C LEU A 242 4.17 23.07 -0.01
N PRO A 243 5.03 23.05 -1.04
CA PRO A 243 5.77 24.22 -1.46
C PRO A 243 4.83 25.37 -1.86
N GLU A 244 5.19 26.62 -1.49
CA GLU A 244 4.35 27.81 -1.74
C GLU A 244 3.90 27.95 -3.21
N TRP A 245 4.77 27.59 -4.16
CA TRP A 245 4.48 27.73 -5.59
C TRP A 245 3.29 26.89 -6.07
N VAL A 246 2.92 25.83 -5.33
CA VAL A 246 1.76 24.99 -5.67
C VAL A 246 0.46 25.81 -5.62
N TYR A 247 0.41 26.87 -4.80
CA TYR A 247 -0.75 27.74 -4.67
C TYR A 247 -0.84 28.84 -5.76
N ASP A 248 0.19 28.98 -6.60
CA ASP A 248 0.27 30.07 -7.59
C ASP A 248 -0.64 29.86 -8.81
N GLY A 249 -1.18 28.66 -9.03
CA GLY A 249 -2.02 28.35 -10.18
C GLY A 249 -2.10 26.86 -10.51
N ILE A 250 -2.59 26.56 -11.72
CA ILE A 250 -2.70 25.17 -12.20
C ILE A 250 -1.34 24.60 -12.60
N ILE A 251 -1.16 23.28 -12.44
CA ILE A 251 -0.08 22.52 -13.07
C ILE A 251 -0.66 21.88 -14.34
N LEU A 252 -0.15 22.26 -15.51
CA LEU A 252 -0.66 21.77 -16.79
C LEU A 252 0.05 20.48 -17.18
N GLY A 253 -0.71 19.39 -17.33
CA GLY A 253 -0.22 18.17 -17.96
C GLY A 253 -0.06 18.35 -19.47
N MET A 254 1.16 18.21 -19.98
CA MET A 254 1.48 18.37 -21.39
C MET A 254 2.43 17.29 -21.90
N GLN A 255 2.43 17.09 -23.21
CA GLN A 255 3.31 16.18 -23.92
C GLN A 255 3.59 16.73 -25.33
N GLY A 256 4.66 16.24 -25.96
CA GLY A 256 5.00 16.52 -27.35
C GLY A 256 6.16 17.49 -27.56
N GLY A 257 7.08 17.57 -26.60
CA GLY A 257 8.34 18.29 -26.75
C GLY A 257 8.31 19.77 -26.38
N THR A 258 9.49 20.38 -26.36
CA THR A 258 9.71 21.74 -25.83
C THR A 258 8.82 22.79 -26.51
N SER A 259 8.86 22.87 -27.85
CA SER A 259 8.14 23.89 -28.61
C SER A 259 6.62 23.79 -28.44
N THR A 260 6.08 22.57 -28.52
CA THR A 260 4.66 22.30 -28.32
C THR A 260 4.19 22.73 -26.94
N CYS A 261 4.96 22.39 -25.89
CA CYS A 261 4.61 22.72 -24.52
C CYS A 261 4.67 24.23 -24.27
N LEU A 262 5.69 24.92 -24.78
CA LEU A 262 5.81 26.38 -24.65
C LEU A 262 4.69 27.12 -25.37
N GLN A 263 4.36 26.74 -26.61
CA GLN A 263 3.25 27.37 -27.35
C GLN A 263 1.90 27.20 -26.64
N LYS A 264 1.63 26.02 -26.09
CA LYS A 264 0.42 25.77 -25.29
C LYS A 264 0.41 26.58 -24.00
N LEU A 265 1.55 26.66 -23.31
CA LEU A 265 1.70 27.47 -22.10
C LEU A 265 1.41 28.95 -22.40
N GLU A 266 2.00 29.51 -23.45
CA GLU A 266 1.81 30.91 -23.85
C GLU A 266 0.33 31.20 -24.14
N ARG A 267 -0.31 30.38 -24.99
CA ARG A 267 -1.73 30.52 -25.31
C ARG A 267 -2.62 30.48 -24.06
N VAL A 268 -2.29 29.62 -23.11
CA VAL A 268 -3.00 29.53 -21.84
C VAL A 268 -2.79 30.78 -21.00
N GLN A 269 -1.56 31.27 -20.88
CA GLN A 269 -1.24 32.47 -20.10
C GLN A 269 -1.86 33.74 -20.71
N GLU A 270 -1.92 33.84 -22.04
CA GLU A 270 -2.60 34.92 -22.76
C GLU A 270 -4.10 34.99 -22.45
N SER A 271 -4.73 33.86 -22.08
CA SER A 271 -6.12 33.84 -21.62
C SER A 271 -6.33 34.40 -20.20
N GLY A 272 -5.24 34.75 -19.50
CA GLY A 272 -5.26 35.22 -18.11
C GLY A 272 -5.21 34.10 -17.06
N MET A 273 -5.04 32.84 -17.48
CA MET A 273 -4.94 31.71 -16.54
C MET A 273 -3.61 31.74 -15.78
N LYS A 274 -3.68 31.63 -14.44
CA LYS A 274 -2.50 31.48 -13.60
C LYS A 274 -1.96 30.06 -13.67
N VAL A 275 -0.70 29.92 -14.01
CA VAL A 275 -0.03 28.63 -14.19
C VAL A 275 1.14 28.54 -13.22
N ALA A 276 1.09 27.57 -12.30
CA ALA A 276 2.16 27.29 -11.34
C ALA A 276 3.24 26.40 -11.94
N GLY A 277 2.88 25.52 -12.88
CA GLY A 277 3.84 24.62 -13.50
C GLY A 277 3.38 23.89 -14.75
N LEU A 278 4.33 23.27 -15.41
CA LEU A 278 4.16 22.31 -16.48
C LEU A 278 4.59 20.94 -15.97
N TRP A 279 3.72 19.95 -16.10
CA TRP A 279 4.07 18.55 -15.90
C TRP A 279 4.18 17.87 -17.27
N ILE A 280 5.40 17.45 -17.60
CA ILE A 280 5.77 16.85 -18.89
C ILE A 280 6.21 15.41 -18.67
N GLN A 281 5.24 14.49 -18.64
CA GLN A 281 5.52 13.09 -18.35
C GLN A 281 6.28 12.34 -19.44
N ASP A 282 6.43 12.91 -20.65
CA ASP A 282 7.25 12.35 -21.72
C ASP A 282 8.64 12.99 -21.80
N TRP A 283 9.12 13.64 -20.74
CA TRP A 283 10.45 14.29 -20.69
C TRP A 283 11.60 13.32 -20.98
N GLU A 284 11.39 12.04 -20.64
CA GLU A 284 12.29 10.91 -20.86
C GLU A 284 12.14 10.24 -22.24
N GLY A 285 11.19 10.73 -23.05
CA GLY A 285 10.93 10.25 -24.40
C GLY A 285 9.70 9.35 -24.52
N GLU A 286 9.43 8.93 -25.76
CA GLU A 286 8.21 8.21 -26.13
C GLU A 286 8.51 6.77 -26.52
N LYS A 287 7.53 5.90 -26.30
CA LYS A 287 7.46 4.53 -26.82
C LYS A 287 6.06 4.26 -27.37
N TYR A 288 5.95 3.77 -28.60
CA TYR A 288 4.66 3.49 -29.23
C TYR A 288 4.33 2.00 -29.10
N THR A 289 3.12 1.70 -28.63
CA THR A 289 2.52 0.36 -28.56
C THR A 289 1.16 0.37 -29.27
N SER A 290 0.49 -0.76 -29.42
CA SER A 290 -0.87 -0.81 -29.99
C SER A 290 -1.90 -0.09 -29.10
N PHE A 291 -1.62 0.03 -27.79
CA PHE A 291 -2.40 0.84 -26.86
C PHE A 291 -2.23 2.36 -27.11
N GLY A 292 -1.16 2.77 -27.78
CA GLY A 292 -0.89 4.15 -28.18
C GLY A 292 0.48 4.65 -27.74
N LYS A 293 0.60 5.97 -27.60
CA LYS A 293 1.83 6.61 -27.13
C LYS A 293 1.99 6.38 -25.62
N ARG A 294 3.07 5.69 -25.25
CA ARG A 294 3.54 5.46 -23.87
C ARG A 294 4.88 6.16 -23.63
N LEU A 295 5.36 6.06 -22.40
CA LEU A 295 6.60 6.69 -21.93
C LEU A 295 7.79 5.73 -22.09
N ARG A 296 8.97 6.25 -22.40
CA ARG A 296 10.20 5.46 -22.47
C ARG A 296 10.83 5.39 -21.09
N TRP A 297 10.59 4.33 -20.32
CA TRP A 297 11.05 4.19 -18.93
C TRP A 297 12.57 4.06 -18.76
N ASN A 298 13.28 5.11 -19.12
CA ASN A 298 14.70 5.35 -18.94
C ASN A 298 14.82 6.81 -18.51
N TRP A 299 14.85 7.04 -17.20
CA TRP A 299 14.67 8.31 -16.47
C TRP A 299 15.76 9.36 -16.71
N GLN A 300 16.02 9.67 -17.98
CA GLN A 300 17.01 10.60 -18.46
C GLN A 300 16.35 11.46 -19.52
N TRP A 301 16.67 12.75 -19.52
CA TRP A 301 16.08 13.71 -20.46
C TRP A 301 16.33 13.32 -21.92
N ASP A 302 15.25 13.21 -22.71
CA ASP A 302 15.32 13.01 -24.16
C ASP A 302 15.52 14.35 -24.88
N GLN A 303 16.78 14.66 -25.22
CA GLN A 303 17.16 15.89 -25.93
C GLN A 303 16.57 16.00 -27.34
N ASN A 304 16.18 14.89 -27.97
CA ASN A 304 15.59 14.91 -29.30
C ASN A 304 14.12 15.37 -29.22
N LEU A 305 13.38 14.87 -28.23
CA LEU A 305 12.00 15.26 -28.01
C LEU A 305 11.90 16.64 -27.35
N TYR A 306 12.76 16.91 -26.38
CA TYR A 306 12.77 18.14 -25.59
C TYR A 306 14.07 18.94 -25.77
N PRO A 307 14.41 19.42 -26.97
CA PRO A 307 15.64 20.17 -27.19
C PRO A 307 15.66 21.47 -26.36
N GLY A 308 16.80 21.74 -25.71
CA GLY A 308 17.02 22.95 -24.91
C GLY A 308 16.19 23.08 -23.63
N LEU A 309 15.59 21.98 -23.15
CA LEU A 309 14.74 21.97 -21.96
C LEU A 309 15.49 22.41 -20.70
N ASP A 310 16.77 22.07 -20.56
CA ASP A 310 17.66 22.52 -19.49
C ASP A 310 17.65 24.05 -19.32
N ALA A 311 17.79 24.79 -20.43
CA ALA A 311 17.73 26.24 -20.42
C ALA A 311 16.30 26.76 -20.20
N GLU A 312 15.29 26.08 -20.74
CA GLU A 312 13.88 26.47 -20.57
C GLU A 312 13.39 26.30 -19.13
N ILE A 313 13.82 25.26 -18.41
CA ILE A 313 13.50 25.08 -16.98
C ILE A 313 13.93 26.32 -16.19
N VAL A 314 15.12 26.85 -16.46
CA VAL A 314 15.64 28.06 -15.80
C VAL A 314 14.79 29.29 -16.18
N ARG A 315 14.48 29.49 -17.47
CA ARG A 315 13.66 30.61 -17.94
C ARG A 315 12.24 30.58 -17.37
N LEU A 316 11.61 29.42 -17.35
CA LEU A 316 10.27 29.22 -16.79
C LEU A 316 10.25 29.49 -15.29
N ARG A 317 11.26 28.99 -14.55
CA ARG A 317 11.38 29.23 -13.10
C ARG A 317 11.50 30.72 -12.78
N GLN A 318 12.24 31.49 -13.57
CA GLN A 318 12.34 32.96 -13.42
C GLN A 318 11.00 33.67 -13.66
N ARG A 319 10.10 33.07 -14.44
CA ARG A 319 8.74 33.55 -14.69
C ARG A 319 7.70 32.99 -13.70
N GLY A 320 8.13 32.28 -12.66
CA GLY A 320 7.25 31.67 -11.66
C GLY A 320 6.60 30.35 -12.09
N VAL A 321 7.01 29.76 -13.22
CA VAL A 321 6.47 28.48 -13.72
C VAL A 321 7.47 27.36 -13.43
N ARG A 322 7.05 26.33 -12.70
CA ARG A 322 7.86 25.14 -12.42
C ARG A 322 7.73 24.10 -13.52
N VAL A 323 8.74 23.25 -13.67
CA VAL A 323 8.69 22.09 -14.56
C VAL A 323 8.75 20.82 -13.70
N LEU A 324 7.86 19.89 -13.99
CA LEU A 324 7.73 18.59 -13.33
C LEU A 324 7.87 17.47 -14.35
N GLY A 325 8.49 16.36 -13.94
CA GLY A 325 8.68 15.17 -14.78
C GLY A 325 7.90 13.95 -14.30
N TYR A 326 8.41 12.78 -14.64
CA TYR A 326 7.82 11.48 -14.33
C TYR A 326 8.93 10.45 -14.06
N ILE A 327 8.70 9.53 -13.12
CA ILE A 327 9.57 8.38 -12.85
C ILE A 327 8.76 7.27 -12.17
N ASN A 328 9.13 6.01 -12.38
CA ASN A 328 8.54 4.85 -11.70
C ASN A 328 9.63 3.82 -11.36
N PRO A 329 9.42 2.81 -10.49
CA PRO A 329 10.46 1.95 -9.95
C PRO A 329 10.98 0.87 -10.92
N TYR A 330 10.63 0.93 -12.19
CA TYR A 330 11.07 0.01 -13.23
C TYR A 330 12.13 0.65 -14.14
N VAL A 331 12.85 -0.17 -14.89
CA VAL A 331 13.77 0.28 -15.94
C VAL A 331 13.56 -0.54 -17.22
N LEU A 332 13.34 0.17 -18.34
CA LEU A 332 13.04 -0.42 -19.64
C LEU A 332 14.26 -1.19 -20.19
N VAL A 333 14.06 -2.39 -20.70
CA VAL A 333 15.13 -3.20 -21.31
C VAL A 333 15.81 -2.48 -22.49
N ASP A 334 17.08 -2.80 -22.74
CA ASP A 334 17.91 -2.23 -23.82
C ASP A 334 18.15 -0.71 -23.72
N HIS A 335 17.98 -0.13 -22.53
CA HIS A 335 18.27 1.28 -22.25
C HIS A 335 19.36 1.47 -21.18
N PRO A 336 20.07 2.62 -21.16
CA PRO A 336 21.24 2.82 -20.32
C PRO A 336 21.06 2.50 -18.83
N LEU A 337 19.93 2.90 -18.22
CA LEU A 337 19.70 2.63 -16.79
C LEU A 337 19.44 1.15 -16.51
N TYR A 338 18.83 0.41 -17.43
CA TYR A 338 18.68 -1.04 -17.32
C TYR A 338 20.04 -1.74 -17.41
N GLU A 339 20.85 -1.41 -18.41
CA GLU A 339 22.18 -2.00 -18.61
C GLU A 339 23.10 -1.74 -17.40
N GLU A 340 23.03 -0.54 -16.84
CA GLU A 340 23.77 -0.21 -15.63
C GLU A 340 23.30 -1.02 -14.42
N ALA A 341 21.98 -1.07 -14.17
CA ALA A 341 21.41 -1.82 -13.06
C ALA A 341 21.67 -3.33 -13.17
N ALA A 342 21.59 -3.89 -14.38
CA ALA A 342 21.89 -5.30 -14.66
C ALA A 342 23.38 -5.60 -14.39
N ARG A 343 24.30 -4.77 -14.88
CA ARG A 343 25.75 -4.92 -14.65
C ARG A 343 26.12 -4.83 -13.16
N LEU A 344 25.40 -4.02 -12.40
CA LEU A 344 25.60 -3.84 -10.96
C LEU A 344 24.84 -4.88 -10.10
N ASP A 345 24.15 -5.84 -10.72
CA ASP A 345 23.29 -6.82 -10.05
C ASP A 345 22.25 -6.17 -9.13
N LEU A 346 21.53 -5.15 -9.60
CA LEU A 346 20.54 -4.40 -8.81
C LEU A 346 19.09 -4.80 -9.10
N LEU A 347 18.85 -5.73 -10.02
CA LEU A 347 17.52 -6.09 -10.49
C LEU A 347 16.98 -7.34 -9.76
N GLY A 348 15.65 -7.41 -9.62
CA GLY A 348 14.95 -8.60 -9.16
C GLY A 348 15.15 -9.77 -10.12
N LYS A 349 15.06 -11.01 -9.61
CA LYS A 349 15.39 -12.23 -10.36
C LYS A 349 14.23 -13.22 -10.44
N ARG A 350 14.28 -14.13 -11.41
CA ARG A 350 13.45 -15.34 -11.46
C ARG A 350 14.08 -16.45 -10.60
N GLY A 351 13.34 -17.53 -10.38
CA GLY A 351 13.84 -18.71 -9.66
C GLY A 351 15.06 -19.40 -10.29
N ASP A 352 15.31 -19.18 -11.59
CA ASP A 352 16.51 -19.67 -12.29
C ASP A 352 17.72 -18.71 -12.22
N GLY A 353 17.55 -17.55 -11.58
CA GLY A 353 18.58 -16.52 -11.42
C GLY A 353 18.66 -15.49 -12.55
N SER A 354 17.87 -15.61 -13.61
CA SER A 354 17.76 -14.59 -14.66
C SER A 354 17.05 -13.33 -14.17
N VAL A 355 17.24 -12.19 -14.83
CA VAL A 355 16.55 -10.93 -14.48
C VAL A 355 15.04 -11.10 -14.66
N TYR A 356 14.27 -10.65 -13.67
CA TYR A 356 12.83 -10.66 -13.76
C TYR A 356 12.35 -9.48 -14.63
N LEU A 357 11.73 -9.82 -15.75
CA LEU A 357 11.11 -8.88 -16.68
C LEU A 357 9.60 -8.96 -16.57
N VAL A 358 8.96 -7.80 -16.41
CA VAL A 358 7.50 -7.65 -16.34
C VAL A 358 7.00 -7.11 -17.68
N ASP A 359 6.02 -7.78 -18.28
CA ASP A 359 5.30 -7.29 -19.47
C ASP A 359 4.32 -6.19 -19.07
N PHE A 360 4.52 -4.99 -19.61
CA PHE A 360 3.64 -3.83 -19.42
C PHE A 360 2.75 -3.54 -20.64
N GLY A 361 2.57 -4.52 -21.52
CA GLY A 361 1.80 -4.40 -22.75
C GLY A 361 2.70 -3.97 -23.91
N GLU A 362 3.36 -4.96 -24.51
CA GLU A 362 4.26 -4.84 -25.68
C GLU A 362 5.64 -4.26 -25.35
N PHE A 363 5.98 -4.18 -24.06
CA PHE A 363 7.34 -3.94 -23.63
C PHE A 363 7.63 -4.51 -22.27
N ASP A 364 8.89 -4.88 -22.09
CA ASP A 364 9.41 -5.47 -20.86
C ASP A 364 10.23 -4.44 -20.07
N ALA A 365 10.00 -4.38 -18.77
CA ALA A 365 10.83 -3.59 -17.86
C ALA A 365 11.25 -4.44 -16.66
N ALA A 366 12.44 -4.17 -16.14
CA ALA A 366 12.96 -4.86 -14.97
C ALA A 366 12.60 -4.14 -13.68
N ILE A 367 12.41 -4.92 -12.63
CA ILE A 367 12.17 -4.45 -11.27
C ILE A 367 13.53 -4.11 -10.65
N VAL A 368 13.69 -2.89 -10.13
CA VAL A 368 14.86 -2.57 -9.29
C VAL A 368 14.65 -3.13 -7.89
N ASP A 369 15.57 -3.96 -7.40
CA ASP A 369 15.43 -4.66 -6.13
C ASP A 369 15.72 -3.75 -4.93
N PHE A 370 14.70 -3.03 -4.44
CA PHE A 370 14.82 -2.13 -3.29
C PHE A 370 15.08 -2.82 -1.95
N THR A 371 15.12 -4.16 -1.90
CA THR A 371 15.61 -4.88 -0.73
C THR A 371 17.15 -4.84 -0.63
N LYS A 372 17.84 -4.42 -1.71
CA LYS A 372 19.27 -4.13 -1.74
C LYS A 372 19.55 -2.67 -1.40
N SER A 373 20.40 -2.44 -0.40
CA SER A 373 20.82 -1.08 -0.02
C SER A 373 21.55 -0.33 -1.15
N GLU A 374 22.25 -1.08 -2.00
CA GLU A 374 22.98 -0.62 -3.17
C GLU A 374 22.03 -0.16 -4.26
N ALA A 375 20.92 -0.87 -4.47
CA ALA A 375 19.89 -0.51 -5.43
C ALA A 375 19.14 0.75 -4.98
N VAL A 376 18.78 0.83 -3.70
CA VAL A 376 18.24 2.04 -3.08
C VAL A 376 19.18 3.22 -3.30
N THR A 377 20.46 3.06 -2.98
CA THR A 377 21.46 4.13 -3.14
C THR A 377 21.59 4.56 -4.60
N TRP A 378 21.69 3.60 -5.52
CA TRP A 378 21.79 3.86 -6.96
C TRP A 378 20.56 4.63 -7.46
N TYR A 379 19.35 4.18 -7.11
CA TYR A 379 18.12 4.82 -7.56
C TYR A 379 17.96 6.25 -7.01
N LYS A 380 18.36 6.48 -5.75
CA LYS A 380 18.42 7.84 -5.19
C LYS A 380 19.40 8.74 -5.97
N GLN A 381 20.51 8.20 -6.48
CA GLN A 381 21.41 8.99 -7.33
C GLN A 381 20.83 9.24 -8.72
N VAL A 382 20.07 8.30 -9.30
CA VAL A 382 19.31 8.55 -10.54
C VAL A 382 18.34 9.73 -10.33
N ILE A 383 17.53 9.71 -9.27
CA ILE A 383 16.61 10.82 -8.95
C ILE A 383 17.37 12.13 -8.75
N LYS A 384 18.45 12.12 -7.97
CA LYS A 384 19.24 13.33 -7.72
C LYS A 384 19.81 13.92 -9.00
N LYS A 385 20.48 13.09 -9.81
CA LYS A 385 21.20 13.55 -10.98
C LYS A 385 20.28 13.90 -12.14
N GLU A 386 19.36 13.00 -12.48
CA GLU A 386 18.58 13.09 -13.71
C GLU A 386 17.30 13.92 -13.55
N LEU A 387 16.79 14.09 -12.32
CA LEU A 387 15.59 14.88 -12.05
C LEU A 387 15.91 16.18 -11.29
N ILE A 388 16.51 16.08 -10.10
CA ILE A 388 16.72 17.24 -9.22
C ILE A 388 17.79 18.19 -9.79
N ASP A 389 18.98 17.67 -10.08
CA ASP A 389 20.12 18.45 -10.60
C ASP A 389 19.85 18.95 -12.02
N PHE A 390 19.03 18.22 -12.79
CA PHE A 390 18.50 18.69 -14.08
C PHE A 390 17.58 19.92 -13.94
N GLY A 391 16.96 20.10 -12.76
CA GLY A 391 16.20 21.30 -12.41
C GLY A 391 14.68 21.09 -12.30
N LEU A 392 14.19 19.85 -12.31
CA LEU A 392 12.77 19.58 -12.03
C LEU A 392 12.42 19.99 -10.60
N SER A 393 11.23 20.57 -10.42
CA SER A 393 10.73 21.00 -9.10
C SER A 393 9.78 19.99 -8.45
N GLY A 394 9.51 18.89 -9.13
CA GLY A 394 8.62 17.81 -8.71
C GLY A 394 8.45 16.81 -9.85
N TRP A 395 7.78 15.70 -9.58
CA TRP A 395 7.46 14.69 -10.57
C TRP A 395 6.30 13.84 -10.09
N MET A 396 5.67 13.14 -11.01
CA MET A 396 4.86 11.97 -10.67
C MET A 396 5.83 10.82 -10.36
N ALA A 397 5.81 10.33 -9.12
CA ALA A 397 6.46 9.09 -8.72
C ALA A 397 5.41 7.98 -8.81
N ASP A 398 5.36 7.33 -9.97
CA ASP A 398 4.27 6.43 -10.36
C ASP A 398 4.56 4.97 -9.99
N PHE A 399 3.53 4.12 -10.09
CA PHE A 399 3.55 2.70 -9.75
C PHE A 399 3.95 2.40 -8.29
N GLY A 400 4.18 1.11 -8.02
CA GLY A 400 4.50 0.54 -6.71
C GLY A 400 3.71 -0.74 -6.46
N GLU A 401 2.56 -0.88 -7.12
CA GLU A 401 1.53 -1.89 -6.90
C GLU A 401 1.68 -3.18 -7.74
N TYR A 402 2.79 -3.31 -8.48
CA TYR A 402 2.98 -4.34 -9.52
C TYR A 402 4.05 -5.38 -9.20
N LEU A 403 4.52 -5.48 -7.95
CA LEU A 403 5.56 -6.46 -7.62
C LEU A 403 5.02 -7.89 -7.83
N PRO A 404 5.56 -8.71 -8.74
CA PRO A 404 5.06 -10.07 -8.95
C PRO A 404 5.34 -10.95 -7.72
N THR A 405 4.48 -11.92 -7.44
CA THR A 405 4.62 -12.79 -6.25
C THR A 405 5.61 -13.94 -6.41
N ASP A 406 6.13 -14.13 -7.62
CA ASP A 406 7.14 -15.13 -7.99
C ASP A 406 8.54 -14.53 -8.23
N VAL A 407 8.71 -13.22 -8.01
CA VAL A 407 10.03 -12.57 -8.06
C VAL A 407 10.89 -12.98 -6.87
N VAL A 408 12.17 -13.20 -7.13
CA VAL A 408 13.20 -13.46 -6.11
C VAL A 408 13.96 -12.16 -5.84
N LEU A 409 13.91 -11.72 -4.59
CA LEU A 409 14.57 -10.52 -4.10
C LEU A 409 15.72 -10.89 -3.14
N ALA A 410 16.77 -10.08 -3.09
CA ALA A 410 17.94 -10.38 -2.26
C ALA A 410 17.72 -10.26 -0.75
N GLY A 411 16.67 -9.55 -0.33
CA GLY A 411 16.27 -9.45 1.08
C GLY A 411 15.82 -10.76 1.72
N GLY A 412 15.60 -11.81 0.91
CA GLY A 412 15.32 -13.18 1.38
C GLY A 412 13.91 -13.42 1.92
N LYS A 413 13.08 -12.38 2.06
CA LYS A 413 11.66 -12.54 2.35
C LYS A 413 10.90 -12.99 1.10
N PRO A 414 9.84 -13.82 1.25
CA PRO A 414 8.95 -14.14 0.14
C PRO A 414 8.35 -12.87 -0.49
N ALA A 415 8.21 -12.84 -1.81
CA ALA A 415 7.60 -11.70 -2.51
C ALA A 415 6.16 -11.42 -2.05
N MET A 416 5.43 -12.44 -1.58
CA MET A 416 4.13 -12.29 -0.91
C MET A 416 4.13 -11.32 0.28
N LEU A 417 5.27 -11.14 0.96
CA LEU A 417 5.43 -10.19 2.08
C LEU A 417 6.10 -8.87 1.66
N GLU A 418 6.74 -8.81 0.49
CA GLU A 418 7.36 -7.58 -0.02
C GLU A 418 6.41 -6.80 -0.94
N HIS A 419 5.39 -7.46 -1.50
CA HIS A 419 4.44 -6.86 -2.44
C HIS A 419 3.74 -5.61 -1.88
N ASN A 420 3.01 -5.73 -0.76
CA ASN A 420 2.34 -4.57 -0.15
C ASN A 420 3.34 -3.57 0.46
N ARG A 421 4.59 -3.96 0.69
CA ARG A 421 5.64 -3.07 1.20
C ARG A 421 6.24 -2.19 0.09
N TRP A 422 6.15 -2.64 -1.15
CA TRP A 422 6.84 -2.05 -2.29
C TRP A 422 6.52 -0.56 -2.52
N PRO A 423 5.25 -0.09 -2.45
CA PRO A 423 4.94 1.33 -2.51
C PRO A 423 5.64 2.14 -1.40
N GLY A 424 5.82 1.55 -0.21
CA GLY A 424 6.52 2.16 0.91
C GLY A 424 8.01 2.37 0.64
N TYR A 425 8.71 1.34 0.13
CA TYR A 425 10.11 1.51 -0.29
C TYR A 425 10.24 2.60 -1.37
N TRP A 426 9.34 2.59 -2.35
CA TRP A 426 9.37 3.55 -3.43
C TRP A 426 9.19 4.99 -2.94
N ALA A 427 8.25 5.22 -2.02
CA ALA A 427 8.06 6.51 -1.38
C ALA A 427 9.28 6.96 -0.57
N GLU A 428 9.93 6.06 0.18
CA GLU A 428 11.14 6.36 0.96
C GLU A 428 12.35 6.74 0.10
N ILE A 429 12.45 6.19 -1.11
CA ILE A 429 13.50 6.53 -2.07
C ILE A 429 13.34 7.96 -2.60
N ASN A 430 12.10 8.40 -2.84
CA ASN A 430 11.78 9.75 -3.32
C ASN A 430 11.90 10.84 -2.25
N LYS A 431 11.84 10.47 -0.97
CA LYS A 431 11.99 11.36 0.18
C LYS A 431 13.46 11.66 0.48
#